data_AF-A0A7W0FUF6-F1
#
_entry.id   AF-A0A7W0FUF6-F1
#
_cell.length_a   1.000
_cell.length_b   1.000
_cell.length_c   1.000
_cell.angle_alpha   90.00
_cell.angle_beta   90.00
_cell.angle_gamma   90.00
#
_symmetry.space_group_name_H-M   'P 1'
#
loop_
_entity.id
_entity.type
_entity.pdbx_description
1 polymer ?
#
loop_
_entity_poly.entity_id
_entity_poly.type
_entity_poly.pdbx_seq_one_letter_code
_entity_poly.pdbx_strand_id
1 'polypeptide(L)'
;MIKKIFISSCINEANKSAENFESESQSQIYLNITIIDPEHDLVKSKKSAHEIQFSSAKSKVLYKISKFESLHNMSLAIETTIDIMDSKYQSKAFLNFVLIEIKNGDLSQAKYWAKKIKDPNFQLNAFLEIAKDDPQHDLTQTRQIVQSIDSKFLLKAFLNIAEVDPFHDFTEAILFAETLENDKAKDKAFLEIIKTQVKYNLVEAKKTAKSIKTNIGKFRGFINDCGS
;
A
#
# COMPACT_ATOMS: atom_id res chain seq x y z
N MET A 1 -14.76 32.51 19.22
CA MET A 1 -13.64 32.73 20.18
C MET A 1 -13.68 31.75 21.37
N ILE A 2 -14.85 31.51 21.98
CA ILE A 2 -15.00 30.65 23.19
C ILE A 2 -14.62 29.17 22.94
N LYS A 3 -14.98 28.58 21.79
CA LYS A 3 -14.61 27.19 21.43
C LYS A 3 -13.09 26.95 21.37
N LYS A 4 -12.31 27.94 20.91
CA LYS A 4 -10.83 27.84 20.78
C LYS A 4 -10.13 27.77 22.13
N ILE A 5 -10.61 28.54 23.10
CA ILE A 5 -10.02 28.59 24.45
C ILE A 5 -10.27 27.27 25.19
N PHE A 6 -11.47 26.69 25.03
CA PHE A 6 -11.84 25.45 25.69
C PHE A 6 -11.02 24.24 25.18
N ILE A 7 -10.82 24.13 23.87
CA ILE A 7 -10.02 23.06 23.26
C ILE A 7 -8.55 23.15 23.70
N SER A 8 -7.97 24.36 23.73
CA SER A 8 -6.58 24.55 24.15
C SER A 8 -6.34 24.19 25.62
N SER A 9 -7.32 24.44 26.50
CA SER A 9 -7.24 24.06 27.91
C SER A 9 -7.28 22.54 28.09
N CYS A 10 -8.20 21.85 27.38
CA CYS A 10 -8.32 20.40 27.44
C CYS A 10 -7.08 19.69 26.88
N ILE A 11 -6.44 20.23 25.84
CA ILE A 11 -5.18 19.69 25.30
C ILE A 11 -4.05 19.83 26.30
N ASN A 12 -3.93 20.97 26.98
CA ASN A 12 -2.89 21.17 28.00
C ASN A 12 -3.06 20.23 29.20
N GLU A 13 -4.30 20.01 29.65
CA GLU A 13 -4.60 19.05 30.71
C GLU A 13 -4.34 17.60 30.27
N ALA A 14 -4.68 17.25 29.03
CA ALA A 14 -4.42 15.92 28.48
C ALA A 14 -2.92 15.65 28.32
N ASN A 15 -2.12 16.63 27.90
CA ASN A 15 -0.65 16.53 27.85
C ASN A 15 -0.06 16.30 29.25
N LYS A 16 -0.51 17.08 30.24
CA LYS A 16 -0.05 16.95 31.63
C LYS A 16 -0.47 15.61 32.25
N SER A 17 -1.63 15.09 31.86
CA SER A 17 -2.07 13.76 32.27
C SER A 17 -1.29 12.65 31.58
N ALA A 18 -0.89 12.85 30.31
CA ALA A 18 -0.10 11.89 29.54
C ALA A 18 1.27 11.63 30.19
N GLU A 19 1.91 12.63 30.81
CA GLU A 19 3.21 12.48 31.50
C GLU A 19 3.21 11.39 32.59
N ASN A 20 2.05 11.00 33.12
CA ASN A 20 1.92 10.06 34.25
C ASN A 20 1.51 8.62 33.87
N PHE A 21 1.29 8.30 32.59
CA PHE A 21 0.86 6.96 32.15
C PHE A 21 2.03 6.06 31.69
N GLU A 22 1.80 4.75 31.59
CA GLU A 22 2.74 3.81 30.93
C GLU A 22 2.86 4.11 29.43
N SER A 23 4.03 3.82 28.84
CA SER A 23 4.49 4.34 27.53
C SER A 23 3.52 4.15 26.35
N GLU A 24 2.76 3.06 26.33
CA GLU A 24 1.76 2.79 25.28
C GLU A 24 0.48 3.64 25.44
N SER A 25 0.05 3.86 26.69
CA SER A 25 -1.07 4.75 27.01
C SER A 25 -0.70 6.21 26.78
N GLN A 26 0.54 6.63 27.11
CA GLN A 26 1.05 7.97 26.76
C GLN A 26 1.04 8.19 25.25
N SER A 27 1.57 7.22 24.51
CA SER A 27 1.62 7.25 23.05
C SER A 27 0.24 7.39 22.42
N GLN A 28 -0.76 6.69 22.96
CA GLN A 28 -2.14 6.76 22.48
C GLN A 28 -2.82 8.10 22.83
N ILE A 29 -2.51 8.68 23.99
CA ILE A 29 -2.99 10.02 24.36
C ILE A 29 -2.37 11.08 23.44
N TYR A 30 -1.06 11.07 23.21
CA TYR A 30 -0.40 11.96 22.26
C TYR A 30 -0.91 11.78 20.83
N LEU A 31 -1.14 10.55 20.41
CA LEU A 31 -1.78 10.24 19.14
C LEU A 31 -3.18 10.85 19.05
N ASN A 32 -4.01 10.75 20.10
CA ASN A 32 -5.35 11.32 20.13
C ASN A 32 -5.32 12.86 20.11
N ILE A 33 -4.43 13.49 20.88
CA ILE A 33 -4.24 14.94 20.90
C ILE A 33 -3.82 15.45 19.51
N THR A 34 -2.87 14.77 18.88
CA THR A 34 -2.36 15.13 17.53
C THR A 34 -3.40 14.90 16.43
N ILE A 35 -4.33 13.95 16.61
CA ILE A 35 -5.47 13.72 15.70
C ILE A 35 -6.57 14.78 15.87
N ILE A 36 -6.82 15.22 17.11
CA ILE A 36 -7.92 16.15 17.42
C ILE A 36 -7.61 17.55 16.88
N ASP A 37 -6.34 17.94 16.78
CA ASP A 37 -5.99 19.28 16.31
C ASP A 37 -4.63 19.40 15.61
N PRO A 38 -4.42 18.72 14.45
CA PRO A 38 -3.25 19.01 13.62
C PRO A 38 -3.29 20.43 13.01
N GLU A 39 -4.44 21.12 13.07
CA GLU A 39 -4.65 22.45 12.49
C GLU A 39 -4.15 23.60 13.37
N HIS A 40 -4.15 23.48 14.71
CA HIS A 40 -3.85 24.63 15.58
C HIS A 40 -2.38 24.76 16.00
N ASP A 41 -1.61 23.66 16.10
CA ASP A 41 -0.20 23.75 16.49
C ASP A 41 0.64 22.51 16.08
N LEU A 42 1.05 22.48 14.80
CA LEU A 42 1.95 21.44 14.28
C LEU A 42 3.31 21.43 14.99
N VAL A 43 3.78 22.59 15.46
CA VAL A 43 5.06 22.72 16.17
C VAL A 43 5.01 21.97 17.49
N LYS A 44 3.96 22.18 18.29
CA LYS A 44 3.74 21.42 19.53
C LYS A 44 3.53 19.94 19.24
N SER A 45 2.76 19.59 18.22
CA SER A 45 2.51 18.20 17.86
C SER A 45 3.81 17.46 17.51
N LYS A 46 4.71 18.09 16.74
CA LYS A 46 6.05 17.54 16.46
C LYS A 46 6.89 17.40 17.72
N LYS A 47 6.89 18.42 18.58
CA LYS A 47 7.64 18.37 19.85
C LYS A 47 7.17 17.21 20.72
N SER A 48 5.86 17.07 20.92
CA SER A 48 5.28 15.96 21.68
C SER A 48 5.57 14.60 21.03
N ALA A 49 5.54 14.51 19.70
CA ALA A 49 5.93 13.28 19.00
C ALA A 49 7.40 12.88 19.30
N HIS A 50 8.29 13.85 19.47
CA HIS A 50 9.70 13.61 19.80
C HIS A 50 9.92 13.14 21.24
N GLU A 51 8.99 13.45 22.15
CA GLU A 51 9.02 13.04 23.56
C GLU A 51 8.54 11.58 23.76
N ILE A 52 7.86 11.01 22.76
CA ILE A 52 7.41 9.61 22.77
C ILE A 52 8.62 8.66 22.78
N GLN A 53 8.72 7.85 23.83
CA GLN A 53 9.80 6.88 24.01
C GLN A 53 9.70 5.67 23.08
N PHE A 54 8.47 5.21 22.80
CA PHE A 54 8.27 4.01 21.96
C PHE A 54 8.40 4.34 20.48
N SER A 55 9.44 3.81 19.83
CA SER A 55 9.84 4.17 18.47
C SER A 55 8.74 3.95 17.41
N SER A 56 7.96 2.87 17.51
CA SER A 56 6.88 2.59 16.56
C SER A 56 5.69 3.55 16.76
N ALA A 57 5.38 3.91 18.01
CA ALA A 57 4.34 4.91 18.30
C ALA A 57 4.76 6.31 17.83
N LYS A 58 6.00 6.72 18.12
CA LYS A 58 6.60 7.94 17.61
C LYS A 58 6.49 8.01 16.08
N SER A 59 6.91 6.95 15.40
CA SER A 59 6.85 6.85 13.93
C SER A 59 5.42 6.95 13.39
N LYS A 60 4.44 6.34 14.08
CA LYS A 60 3.02 6.43 13.71
C LYS A 60 2.48 7.85 13.85
N VAL A 61 2.86 8.59 14.90
CA VAL A 61 2.47 10.00 15.10
C VAL A 61 3.11 10.88 14.04
N LEU A 62 4.42 10.75 13.82
CA LEU A 62 5.14 11.49 12.78
C LEU A 62 4.58 11.24 11.38
N TYR A 63 4.21 10.00 11.06
CA TYR A 63 3.48 9.70 9.80
C TYR A 63 2.18 10.49 9.66
N LYS A 64 1.39 10.64 10.73
CA LYS A 64 0.14 11.41 10.68
C LYS A 64 0.39 12.90 10.49
N ILE A 65 1.39 13.44 11.19
CA ILE A 65 1.82 14.83 11.04
C ILE A 65 2.29 15.07 9.61
N SER A 66 3.18 14.23 9.09
CA SER A 66 3.68 14.32 7.71
C SER A 66 2.54 14.25 6.69
N LYS A 67 1.58 13.33 6.86
CA LYS A 67 0.41 13.22 5.98
C LYS A 67 -0.44 14.51 5.98
N PHE A 68 -0.60 15.15 7.14
CA PHE A 68 -1.30 16.41 7.23
C PHE A 68 -0.51 17.54 6.55
N GLU A 69 0.78 17.65 6.88
CA GLU A 69 1.69 18.64 6.29
C GLU A 69 1.76 18.53 4.77
N SER A 70 1.73 17.33 4.19
CA SER A 70 1.84 17.16 2.74
C SER A 70 0.68 17.79 1.97
N LEU A 71 -0.45 18.06 2.63
CA LEU A 71 -1.60 18.76 2.03
C LEU A 71 -1.41 20.29 1.96
N HIS A 72 -0.45 20.84 2.71
CA HIS A 72 -0.29 22.29 2.90
C HIS A 72 1.13 22.78 2.59
N ASN A 73 2.15 22.00 2.93
CA ASN A 73 3.56 22.29 2.75
C ASN A 73 4.37 20.98 2.64
N MET A 74 4.69 20.60 1.40
CA MET A 74 5.44 19.37 1.12
C MET A 74 6.85 19.38 1.76
N SER A 75 7.50 20.54 1.87
CA SER A 75 8.85 20.64 2.47
C SER A 75 8.83 20.21 3.94
N LEU A 76 7.86 20.70 4.72
CA LEU A 76 7.72 20.31 6.13
C LEU A 76 7.36 18.83 6.27
N ALA A 77 6.52 18.32 5.37
CA ALA A 77 6.14 16.92 5.36
C ALA A 77 7.34 15.99 5.12
N ILE A 78 8.26 16.39 4.24
CA ILE A 78 9.50 15.67 3.94
C ILE A 78 10.39 15.62 5.17
N GLU A 79 10.63 16.75 5.83
CA GLU A 79 11.41 16.82 7.07
C GLU A 79 10.85 15.84 8.11
N THR A 80 9.53 15.90 8.36
CA THR A 80 8.87 14.99 9.29
C THR A 80 8.97 13.52 8.88
N THR A 81 8.96 13.22 7.57
CA THR A 81 9.08 11.84 7.05
C THR A 81 10.46 11.26 7.28
N ILE A 82 11.49 12.09 7.18
CA ILE A 82 12.88 11.67 7.40
C ILE A 82 13.08 11.22 8.85
N ASP A 83 12.36 11.83 9.80
CA ASP A 83 12.39 11.47 11.22
C ASP A 83 11.62 10.17 11.57
N ILE A 84 10.89 9.58 10.60
CA ILE A 84 10.17 8.32 10.80
C ILE A 84 11.14 7.14 10.73
N MET A 85 11.39 6.51 11.86
CA MET A 85 12.33 5.38 11.97
C MET A 85 11.72 4.03 11.58
N ASP A 86 10.43 3.84 11.80
CA ASP A 86 9.71 2.63 11.38
C ASP A 86 9.49 2.65 9.86
N SER A 87 10.12 1.69 9.17
CA SER A 87 10.14 1.62 7.71
C SER A 87 8.76 1.49 7.08
N LYS A 88 7.79 0.87 7.78
CA LYS A 88 6.42 0.74 7.30
C LYS A 88 5.70 2.08 7.34
N TYR A 89 5.85 2.85 8.41
CA TYR A 89 5.26 4.18 8.49
C TYR A 89 5.93 5.17 7.54
N GLN A 90 7.25 5.06 7.36
CA GLN A 90 7.97 5.90 6.39
C GLN A 90 7.54 5.58 4.95
N SER A 91 7.40 4.30 4.60
CA SER A 91 6.89 3.87 3.30
C SER A 91 5.48 4.38 3.02
N LYS A 92 4.60 4.39 4.05
CA LYS A 92 3.26 4.99 3.94
C LYS A 92 3.30 6.51 3.73
N ALA A 93 4.22 7.21 4.37
CA ALA A 93 4.38 8.66 4.18
C ALA A 93 4.78 8.97 2.74
N PHE A 94 5.80 8.30 2.21
CA PHE A 94 6.22 8.46 0.81
C PHE A 94 5.12 8.05 -0.18
N LEU A 95 4.34 7.00 0.09
CA LEU A 95 3.18 6.67 -0.73
C LEU A 95 2.15 7.82 -0.77
N ASN A 96 1.91 8.51 0.35
CA ASN A 96 1.02 9.68 0.32
C ASN A 96 1.58 10.79 -0.57
N PHE A 97 2.90 11.00 -0.59
CA PHE A 97 3.51 11.98 -1.48
C PHE A 97 3.29 11.61 -2.94
N VAL A 98 3.50 10.34 -3.29
CA VAL A 98 3.19 9.81 -4.64
C VAL A 98 1.76 10.15 -5.06
N LEU A 99 0.78 9.85 -4.21
CA LEU A 99 -0.63 10.11 -4.50
C LEU A 99 -0.95 11.61 -4.66
N ILE A 100 -0.29 12.47 -3.89
CA ILE A 100 -0.45 13.93 -4.02
C ILE A 100 0.13 14.42 -5.34
N GLU A 101 1.33 13.97 -5.72
CA GLU A 101 1.93 14.39 -6.99
C GLU A 101 1.16 13.86 -8.21
N ILE A 102 0.63 12.63 -8.15
CA ILE A 102 -0.30 12.11 -9.16
C ILE A 102 -1.51 13.05 -9.31
N LYS A 103 -2.15 13.41 -8.18
CA LYS A 103 -3.30 14.32 -8.18
C LYS A 103 -2.96 15.70 -8.75
N ASN A 104 -1.73 16.16 -8.56
CA ASN A 104 -1.23 17.42 -9.13
C ASN A 104 -0.80 17.29 -10.60
N GLY A 105 -0.79 16.08 -11.17
CA GLY A 105 -0.37 15.79 -12.53
C GLY A 105 1.16 15.68 -12.71
N ASP A 106 1.94 15.68 -11.64
CA ASP A 106 3.41 15.56 -11.69
C ASP A 106 3.86 14.11 -11.52
N LEU A 107 3.72 13.33 -12.59
CA LEU A 107 4.15 11.92 -12.59
C LEU A 107 5.66 11.76 -12.42
N SER A 108 6.46 12.78 -12.74
CA SER A 108 7.92 12.71 -12.57
C SER A 108 8.28 12.75 -11.09
N GLN A 109 7.66 13.65 -10.33
CA GLN A 109 7.83 13.71 -8.88
C GLN A 109 7.17 12.53 -8.17
N ALA A 110 6.04 12.04 -8.66
CA ALA A 110 5.45 10.79 -8.18
C ALA A 110 6.46 9.62 -8.31
N LYS A 111 7.10 9.46 -9.48
CA LYS A 111 8.15 8.44 -9.70
C LYS A 111 9.37 8.66 -8.79
N TYR A 112 9.75 9.91 -8.51
CA TYR A 112 10.81 10.23 -7.55
C TYR A 112 10.48 9.70 -6.14
N TRP A 113 9.28 10.00 -5.62
CA TRP A 113 8.87 9.56 -4.29
C TRP A 113 8.67 8.05 -4.20
N ALA A 114 8.12 7.43 -5.25
CA ALA A 114 7.95 5.98 -5.31
C ALA A 114 9.31 5.25 -5.15
N LYS A 115 10.40 5.78 -5.74
CA LYS A 115 11.75 5.24 -5.58
C LYS A 115 12.31 5.35 -4.17
N LYS A 116 11.77 6.23 -3.31
CA LYS A 116 12.18 6.36 -1.89
C LYS A 116 11.52 5.34 -0.98
N ILE A 117 10.45 4.68 -1.43
CA ILE A 117 9.79 3.62 -0.69
C ILE A 117 10.68 2.37 -0.67
N LYS A 118 11.01 1.89 0.53
CA LYS A 118 11.89 0.72 0.72
C LYS A 118 11.13 -0.60 0.81
N ASP A 119 9.89 -0.58 1.28
CA ASP A 119 9.08 -1.80 1.33
C ASP A 119 8.56 -2.13 -0.08
N PRO A 120 8.87 -3.32 -0.63
CA PRO A 120 8.51 -3.67 -2.00
C PRO A 120 7.00 -3.64 -2.26
N ASN A 121 6.16 -3.99 -1.29
CA ASN A 121 4.70 -3.99 -1.49
C ASN A 121 4.17 -2.55 -1.60
N PHE A 122 4.65 -1.65 -0.74
CA PHE A 122 4.30 -0.23 -0.84
C PHE A 122 4.86 0.39 -2.13
N GLN A 123 6.07 0.00 -2.53
CA GLN A 123 6.70 0.49 -3.74
C GLN A 123 5.95 0.04 -4.99
N LEU A 124 5.59 -1.25 -5.07
CA LEU A 124 4.75 -1.79 -6.13
C LEU A 124 3.43 -1.04 -6.22
N ASN A 125 2.78 -0.82 -5.08
CA ASN A 125 1.52 -0.08 -5.02
C ASN A 125 1.69 1.34 -5.57
N ALA A 126 2.76 2.06 -5.19
CA ALA A 126 3.04 3.39 -5.70
C ALA A 126 3.20 3.41 -7.23
N PHE A 127 3.95 2.48 -7.80
CA PHE A 127 4.13 2.42 -9.26
C PHE A 127 2.88 1.96 -10.01
N LEU A 128 2.03 1.12 -9.41
CA LEU A 128 0.71 0.80 -9.96
C LEU A 128 -0.20 2.03 -10.02
N GLU A 129 -0.23 2.85 -8.96
CA GLU A 129 -1.01 4.10 -8.97
C GLU A 129 -0.47 5.08 -10.03
N ILE A 130 0.85 5.21 -10.16
CA ILE A 130 1.46 6.03 -11.22
C ILE A 130 1.05 5.52 -12.61
N ALA A 131 1.09 4.22 -12.84
CA ALA A 131 0.79 3.64 -14.15
C ALA A 131 -0.68 3.81 -14.57
N LYS A 132 -1.62 3.91 -13.62
CA LYS A 132 -3.03 4.21 -13.91
C LYS A 132 -3.24 5.61 -14.49
N ASP A 133 -2.40 6.55 -14.08
CA ASP A 133 -2.46 7.96 -14.51
C ASP A 133 -1.41 8.30 -15.58
N ASP A 134 -0.50 7.38 -15.92
CA ASP A 134 0.49 7.52 -16.99
C ASP A 134 -0.18 7.31 -18.36
N PRO A 135 -0.19 8.30 -19.27
CA PRO A 135 -0.78 8.12 -20.60
C PRO A 135 -0.18 6.96 -21.40
N GLN A 136 1.09 6.61 -21.13
CA GLN A 136 1.78 5.50 -21.77
C GLN A 136 1.57 4.17 -21.05
N HIS A 137 0.94 4.18 -19.86
CA HIS A 137 0.75 3.03 -18.99
C HIS A 137 2.07 2.24 -18.78
N ASP A 138 3.16 2.95 -18.50
CA ASP A 138 4.48 2.33 -18.32
C ASP A 138 4.53 1.46 -17.06
N LEU A 139 4.48 0.14 -17.27
CA LEU A 139 4.54 -0.87 -16.22
C LEU A 139 5.96 -1.44 -16.01
N THR A 140 6.99 -0.87 -16.62
CA THR A 140 8.37 -1.41 -16.59
C THR A 140 8.90 -1.51 -15.16
N GLN A 141 8.79 -0.42 -14.39
CA GLN A 141 9.22 -0.40 -12.99
C GLN A 141 8.37 -1.32 -12.11
N THR A 142 7.06 -1.33 -12.34
CA THR A 142 6.13 -2.22 -11.63
C THR A 142 6.55 -3.68 -11.78
N ARG A 143 6.84 -4.14 -13.01
CA ARG A 143 7.33 -5.50 -13.28
C ARG A 143 8.68 -5.80 -12.64
N GLN A 144 9.62 -4.85 -12.64
CA GLN A 144 10.91 -5.01 -11.96
C GLN A 144 10.75 -5.22 -10.45
N ILE A 145 9.85 -4.47 -9.81
CA ILE A 145 9.63 -4.57 -8.36
C ILE A 145 9.01 -5.91 -7.96
N VAL A 146 8.15 -6.51 -8.81
CA VAL A 146 7.54 -7.82 -8.51
C VAL A 146 8.59 -8.90 -8.21
N GLN A 147 9.78 -8.81 -8.82
CA GLN A 147 10.88 -9.74 -8.54
C GLN A 147 11.41 -9.68 -7.10
N SER A 148 11.14 -8.58 -6.39
CA SER A 148 11.53 -8.36 -4.99
C SER A 148 10.41 -8.65 -3.98
N ILE A 149 9.23 -9.07 -4.44
CA ILE A 149 8.08 -9.40 -3.59
C ILE A 149 8.23 -10.82 -3.03
N ASP A 150 7.74 -11.06 -1.82
CA ASP A 150 7.65 -12.40 -1.24
C ASP A 150 6.76 -13.30 -2.12
N SER A 151 7.20 -14.53 -2.39
CA SER A 151 6.51 -15.50 -3.25
C SER A 151 5.04 -15.71 -2.89
N LYS A 152 4.65 -15.57 -1.61
CA LYS A 152 3.26 -15.69 -1.19
C LYS A 152 2.35 -14.58 -1.71
N PHE A 153 2.91 -13.45 -2.14
CA PHE A 153 2.18 -12.29 -2.67
C PHE A 153 2.37 -12.10 -4.19
N LEU A 154 3.26 -12.87 -4.83
CA LEU A 154 3.59 -12.72 -6.25
C LEU A 154 2.37 -12.81 -7.18
N LEU A 155 1.49 -13.81 -6.97
CA LEU A 155 0.26 -13.92 -7.77
C LEU A 155 -0.58 -12.64 -7.69
N LYS A 156 -0.76 -12.10 -6.49
CA LYS A 156 -1.56 -10.88 -6.30
C LYS A 156 -0.90 -9.68 -6.96
N ALA A 157 0.43 -9.60 -6.94
CA ALA A 157 1.18 -8.57 -7.64
C ALA A 157 0.96 -8.65 -9.17
N PHE A 158 1.11 -9.83 -9.78
CA PHE A 158 0.87 -10.01 -11.22
C PHE A 158 -0.59 -9.72 -11.62
N LEU A 159 -1.56 -10.12 -10.79
CA LEU A 159 -2.96 -9.77 -11.03
C LEU A 159 -3.19 -8.25 -11.01
N ASN A 160 -2.59 -7.54 -10.05
CA ASN A 160 -2.72 -6.09 -9.99
C ASN A 160 -2.06 -5.40 -11.20
N ILE A 161 -0.94 -5.92 -11.72
CA ILE A 161 -0.34 -5.46 -12.98
C ILE A 161 -1.32 -5.63 -14.13
N ALA A 162 -1.89 -6.83 -14.29
CA ALA A 162 -2.85 -7.12 -15.34
C ALA A 162 -4.12 -6.26 -15.24
N GLU A 163 -4.56 -5.90 -14.03
CA GLU A 163 -5.70 -4.99 -13.83
C GLU A 163 -5.41 -3.55 -14.32
N VAL A 164 -4.15 -3.11 -14.30
CA VAL A 164 -3.72 -1.77 -14.75
C VAL A 164 -3.22 -1.77 -16.20
N ASP A 165 -2.78 -2.93 -16.72
CA ASP A 165 -2.36 -3.07 -18.12
C ASP A 165 -3.54 -2.78 -19.07
N PRO A 166 -3.40 -1.86 -20.05
CA PRO A 166 -4.45 -1.54 -21.01
C PRO A 166 -4.97 -2.74 -21.82
N PHE A 167 -4.14 -3.77 -21.98
CA PHE A 167 -4.49 -5.00 -22.69
C PHE A 167 -4.95 -6.11 -21.76
N HIS A 168 -4.94 -5.85 -20.44
CA HIS A 168 -5.24 -6.81 -19.40
C HIS A 168 -4.47 -8.13 -19.59
N ASP A 169 -3.15 -8.04 -19.77
CA ASP A 169 -2.30 -9.20 -19.99
C ASP A 169 -2.06 -9.99 -18.68
N PHE A 170 -2.60 -11.21 -18.63
CA PHE A 170 -2.47 -12.13 -17.49
C PHE A 170 -1.33 -13.15 -17.66
N THR A 171 -0.50 -13.04 -18.69
CA THR A 171 0.54 -14.03 -19.03
C THR A 171 1.47 -14.29 -17.85
N GLU A 172 1.98 -13.25 -17.18
CA GLU A 172 2.88 -13.40 -16.04
C GLU A 172 2.19 -14.10 -14.85
N ALA A 173 0.92 -13.79 -14.59
CA ALA A 173 0.13 -14.45 -13.53
C ALA A 173 -0.09 -15.95 -13.84
N ILE A 174 -0.38 -16.27 -15.10
CA ILE A 174 -0.55 -17.66 -15.58
C ILE A 174 0.76 -18.44 -15.43
N LEU A 175 1.87 -17.89 -15.91
CA LEU A 175 3.19 -18.50 -15.79
C LEU A 175 3.55 -18.74 -14.32
N PHE A 176 3.32 -17.77 -13.44
CA PHE A 176 3.53 -17.96 -12.01
C PHE A 176 2.67 -19.10 -11.43
N ALA A 177 1.38 -19.14 -11.75
CA ALA A 177 0.49 -20.22 -11.31
C ALA A 177 0.98 -21.60 -11.80
N GLU A 178 1.56 -21.68 -12.99
CA GLU A 178 2.14 -22.92 -13.54
C GLU A 178 3.33 -23.44 -12.73
N THR A 179 4.13 -22.55 -12.14
CA THR A 179 5.30 -22.90 -11.29
C THR A 179 4.93 -23.45 -9.91
N LEU A 180 3.67 -23.32 -9.47
CA LEU A 180 3.24 -23.83 -8.16
C LEU A 180 3.23 -25.35 -8.17
N GLU A 181 4.01 -25.96 -7.27
CA GLU A 181 4.10 -27.42 -7.13
C GLU A 181 2.87 -28.03 -6.47
N ASN A 182 2.23 -27.30 -5.55
CA ASN A 182 1.05 -27.79 -4.85
C ASN A 182 -0.20 -27.62 -5.73
N ASP A 183 -0.81 -28.74 -6.14
CA ASP A 183 -2.00 -28.75 -7.00
C ASP A 183 -3.15 -27.89 -6.48
N LYS A 184 -3.41 -27.92 -5.16
CA LYS A 184 -4.47 -27.10 -4.56
C LYS A 184 -4.15 -25.61 -4.63
N ALA A 185 -2.88 -25.22 -4.45
CA ALA A 185 -2.44 -23.84 -4.60
C ALA A 185 -2.51 -23.39 -6.06
N LYS A 186 -2.12 -24.26 -6.99
CA LYS A 186 -2.20 -24.06 -8.44
C LYS A 186 -3.63 -23.87 -8.92
N ASP A 187 -4.54 -24.75 -8.53
CA ASP A 187 -5.97 -24.65 -8.83
C ASP A 187 -6.56 -23.35 -8.29
N LYS A 188 -6.21 -23.00 -7.04
CA LYS A 188 -6.64 -21.74 -6.43
C LYS A 188 -6.11 -20.53 -7.20
N ALA A 189 -4.84 -20.54 -7.61
CA ALA A 189 -4.24 -19.44 -8.36
C ALA A 189 -4.93 -19.23 -9.70
N PHE A 190 -5.16 -20.31 -10.45
CA PHE A 190 -5.88 -20.27 -11.71
C PHE A 190 -7.33 -19.81 -11.57
N LEU A 191 -8.02 -20.25 -10.52
CA LEU A 191 -9.37 -19.77 -10.24
C LEU A 191 -9.40 -18.26 -10.02
N GLU A 192 -8.43 -17.70 -9.28
CA GLU A 192 -8.34 -16.25 -9.07
C GLU A 192 -7.99 -15.48 -10.36
N ILE A 193 -7.14 -16.05 -11.23
CA ILE A 193 -6.85 -15.49 -12.57
C ILE A 193 -8.14 -15.43 -13.39
N ILE A 194 -8.86 -16.55 -13.52
CA ILE A 194 -10.09 -16.61 -14.31
C ILE A 194 -11.14 -15.64 -13.77
N LYS A 195 -11.34 -15.60 -12.44
CA LYS A 195 -12.26 -14.66 -11.78
C LYS A 195 -11.91 -13.19 -12.07
N THR A 196 -10.64 -12.89 -12.25
CA THR A 196 -10.18 -11.55 -12.58
C THR A 196 -10.36 -11.27 -14.07
N GLN A 197 -9.94 -12.20 -14.94
CA GLN A 197 -10.10 -12.11 -16.39
C GLN A 197 -11.56 -11.91 -16.82
N VAL A 198 -12.54 -12.57 -16.18
CA VAL A 198 -13.96 -12.41 -16.57
C VAL A 198 -14.48 -10.98 -16.40
N LYS A 199 -13.83 -10.14 -15.59
CA LYS A 199 -14.19 -8.72 -15.47
C LYS A 199 -13.82 -7.91 -16.72
N TYR A 200 -12.84 -8.37 -17.50
CA TYR A 200 -12.23 -7.62 -18.60
C TYR A 200 -12.42 -8.31 -19.96
N ASN A 201 -12.28 -9.63 -20.03
CA ASN A 201 -12.38 -10.41 -21.25
C ASN A 201 -12.87 -11.85 -20.98
N LEU A 202 -14.18 -12.06 -21.17
CA LEU A 202 -14.82 -13.38 -20.98
C LEU A 202 -14.30 -14.44 -21.96
N VAL A 203 -13.89 -14.05 -23.18
CA VAL A 203 -13.40 -14.99 -24.19
C VAL A 203 -12.05 -15.56 -23.79
N GLU A 204 -11.11 -14.70 -23.37
CA GLU A 204 -9.81 -15.14 -22.85
C GLU A 204 -9.97 -15.93 -21.56
N ALA A 205 -10.83 -15.50 -20.63
CA ALA A 205 -11.12 -16.26 -19.41
C ALA A 205 -11.57 -17.71 -19.70
N LYS A 206 -12.42 -17.89 -20.72
CA LYS A 206 -12.84 -19.24 -21.17
C LYS A 206 -11.69 -20.03 -21.79
N LYS A 207 -10.78 -19.39 -22.54
CA LYS A 207 -9.60 -20.06 -23.10
C LYS A 207 -8.66 -20.52 -22.00
N THR A 208 -8.35 -19.65 -21.03
CA THR A 208 -7.55 -20.00 -19.85
C THR A 208 -8.20 -21.14 -19.07
N ALA A 209 -9.51 -21.08 -18.78
CA ALA A 209 -10.22 -22.17 -18.11
C ALA A 209 -10.12 -23.51 -18.86
N LYS A 210 -10.19 -23.48 -20.20
CA LYS A 210 -10.03 -24.68 -21.03
C LYS A 210 -8.60 -25.22 -21.00
N SER A 211 -7.59 -24.36 -21.12
CA SER A 211 -6.18 -24.79 -21.10
C SER A 211 -5.82 -25.46 -19.78
N ILE A 212 -6.37 -24.96 -18.67
CA ILE A 212 -6.25 -25.56 -17.35
C ILE A 212 -6.97 -26.92 -17.30
N LYS A 213 -8.20 -27.04 -17.83
CA LYS A 213 -8.92 -28.33 -17.89
C LYS A 213 -8.15 -29.39 -18.70
N THR A 214 -7.48 -29.01 -19.78
CA THR A 214 -6.61 -29.93 -20.56
C THR A 214 -5.31 -30.29 -19.83
N ASN A 215 -4.73 -29.38 -19.04
CA ASN A 215 -3.55 -29.66 -18.23
C ASN A 215 -3.88 -30.50 -17.00
N ILE A 216 -4.97 -30.21 -16.27
CA ILE A 216 -5.50 -31.05 -15.20
C ILE A 216 -5.99 -32.40 -15.75
N GLY A 217 -6.52 -32.45 -16.98
CA GLY A 217 -6.91 -33.68 -17.68
C GLY A 217 -5.73 -34.61 -18.01
N LYS A 218 -4.50 -34.08 -18.14
CA LYS A 218 -3.27 -34.88 -18.23
C LYS A 218 -2.80 -35.41 -16.87
N PHE A 219 -3.16 -34.75 -15.76
CA PHE A 219 -2.91 -35.24 -14.40
C PHE A 219 -4.03 -36.15 -13.85
N ARG A 220 -5.23 -36.06 -14.42
CA ARG A 220 -6.37 -36.94 -14.12
C ARG A 220 -6.41 -38.13 -15.08
N GLY A 221 -5.49 -39.06 -14.89
CA GLY A 221 -5.79 -40.49 -15.06
C GLY A 221 -6.77 -41.02 -14.00
N PHE A 222 -7.74 -40.20 -13.57
CA PHE A 222 -8.63 -40.45 -12.42
C PHE A 222 -10.07 -39.94 -12.62
N ILE A 223 -10.44 -39.48 -13.82
CA ILE A 223 -11.86 -39.30 -14.19
C ILE A 223 -12.11 -40.03 -15.52
N ASN A 224 -11.83 -41.33 -15.52
CA ASN A 224 -12.63 -42.26 -16.31
C ASN A 224 -13.71 -42.75 -15.34
N ASP A 225 -14.87 -42.10 -15.35
CA ASP A 225 -16.17 -42.67 -15.00
C ASP A 225 -17.16 -41.51 -14.88
N CYS A 226 -17.89 -41.30 -15.96
CA CYS A 226 -19.22 -40.69 -16.10
C CYS A 226 -19.28 -39.98 -17.45
N GLY A 227 -19.51 -40.78 -18.49
CA GLY A 227 -19.72 -40.30 -19.85
C GLY A 227 -19.94 -41.43 -20.84
N SER A 228 -20.69 -42.46 -20.44
CA SER A 228 -21.47 -43.33 -21.33
C SER A 228 -22.88 -42.79 -21.45
#